data_AF-A0AAW9Q9Q3-F1
#
_entry.id   AF-A0AAW9Q9Q3-F1
#
_cell.length_a   1.000
_cell.length_b   1.000
_cell.length_c   1.000
_cell.angle_alpha   90.00
_cell.angle_beta   90.00
_cell.angle_gamma   90.00
#
_symmetry.space_group_name_H-M   'P 1'
#
loop_
_entity.id
_entity.type
_entity.pdbx_description
1 polymer ?
#
loop_
_entity_poly.entity_id
_entity_poly.type
_entity_poly.pdbx_seq_one_letter_code
_entity_poly.pdbx_strand_id
1 'polypeptide(L)' 'MPEFNCDRVDAILLDIEGTTTPVDYVFGILFPFAKARVESFLLAHSR' A
#
# COMPACT_ATOMS: atom_id res chain seq x y z
N MET A 1 -5.08 25.65 10.46
CA MET A 1 -4.56 24.98 9.26
C MET A 1 -4.35 26.05 8.20
N PRO A 2 -3.17 26.15 7.57
CA PRO A 2 -3.01 27.08 6.46
C PRO A 2 -3.95 26.69 5.32
N GLU A 3 -4.55 27.67 4.65
CA GLU A 3 -5.32 27.42 3.44
C GLU A 3 -4.35 27.08 2.30
N PHE A 4 -4.50 25.88 1.73
CA PHE A 4 -3.74 25.48 0.55
C PHE A 4 -4.38 26.10 -0.68
N ASN A 5 -3.62 26.92 -1.42
CA ASN A 5 -4.06 27.42 -2.72
C ASN A 5 -3.90 26.29 -3.78
N CYS A 6 -5.02 25.69 -4.18
CA CYS A 6 -5.06 24.58 -5.13
C CYS A 6 -4.80 25.00 -6.59
N ASP A 7 -4.80 26.29 -6.93
CA ASP A 7 -4.63 26.79 -8.31
C ASP A 7 -3.20 26.57 -8.86
N ARG A 8 -2.26 26.10 -8.02
CA ARG A 8 -0.86 25.82 -8.38
C ARG A 8 -0.41 24.40 -8.02
N VAL A 9 -1.34 23.44 -7.97
CA VAL A 9 -0.99 22.03 -7.72
C VAL A 9 -0.83 21.31 -9.05
N ASP A 10 0.41 21.01 -9.44
CA ASP A 10 0.72 20.31 -10.69
C ASP A 10 0.57 18.78 -10.56
N ALA A 11 0.62 18.24 -9.34
CA ALA A 11 0.49 16.81 -9.06
C ALA A 11 -0.05 16.55 -7.65
N ILE A 12 -0.73 15.41 -7.49
CA ILE A 12 -1.24 14.92 -6.21
C ILE A 12 -0.44 13.68 -5.81
N LEU A 13 0.22 13.74 -4.66
CA LEU A 13 0.85 12.58 -4.04
C LEU A 13 -0.13 11.96 -3.05
N LEU A 14 -0.41 10.67 -3.24
CA LEU A 14 -1.28 9.91 -2.36
C LEU A 14 -0.44 8.88 -1.61
N ASP A 15 -0.60 8.88 -0.29
CA ASP A 15 -0.20 7.76 0.54
C ASP A 15 -1.19 6.59 0.40
N ILE A 16 -0.78 5.39 0.81
CA ILE A 16 -1.56 4.18 0.63
C ILE A 16 -2.34 3.86 1.91
N GLU A 17 -1.64 3.52 2.99
CA GLU A 17 -2.23 2.92 4.16
C GLU A 17 -2.88 3.97 5.08
N GLY A 18 -4.20 3.83 5.31
CA GLY A 18 -4.99 4.81 6.04
C GLY A 18 -5.35 6.05 5.24
N THR A 19 -4.85 6.17 4.00
CA THR A 19 -5.16 7.26 3.08
C THR A 19 -6.05 6.79 1.92
N THR A 20 -5.54 5.95 1.00
CA THR A 20 -6.35 5.39 -0.09
C THR A 20 -6.86 3.98 0.19
N THR A 21 -6.25 3.28 1.16
CA THR A 21 -6.54 1.89 1.49
C THR A 21 -6.73 1.75 3.00
N PRO A 22 -7.77 1.05 3.48
CA PRO A 22 -7.94 0.80 4.91
C PRO A 22 -6.71 0.12 5.52
N VAL A 23 -6.27 0.61 6.67
CA VAL A 23 -5.18 -0.01 7.46
C VAL A 23 -5.44 -1.50 7.69
N ASP A 24 -6.69 -1.84 8.06
CA ASP A 24 -7.10 -3.23 8.30
C ASP A 24 -7.05 -4.12 7.05
N TYR A 25 -7.10 -3.54 5.85
CA TYR A 25 -6.91 -4.32 4.62
C TYR A 25 -5.44 -4.71 4.44
N VAL A 26 -4.51 -3.79 4.66
CA VAL A 26 -3.07 -4.06 4.51
C VAL A 26 -2.62 -5.08 5.56
N PHE A 27 -2.91 -4.81 6.84
CA PHE A 27 -2.48 -5.68 7.94
C PHE A 27 -3.32 -6.96 8.05
N GLY A 28 -4.63 -6.89 7.82
CA GLY A 28 -5.54 -8.01 8.00
C GLY A 28 -5.63 -8.94 6.79
N ILE A 29 -5.28 -8.47 5.59
CA ILE A 29 -5.45 -9.25 4.35
C ILE A 29 -4.13 -9.38 3.58
N LEU A 30 -3.47 -8.28 3.20
CA LEU A 30 -2.30 -8.35 2.32
C LEU A 30 -1.11 -9.04 2.99
N PHE A 31 -0.77 -8.67 4.23
CA PHE A 31 0.34 -9.31 4.95
C PHE A 31 0.09 -10.79 5.24
N PRO A 32 -1.09 -11.22 5.74
CA PRO A 32 -1.39 -12.65 5.88
C PRO A 32 -1.34 -13.42 4.56
N PHE A 33 -1.86 -12.83 3.46
CA PHE A 33 -1.79 -13.44 2.13
C PHE A 33 -0.34 -13.72 1.70
N ALA A 34 0.53 -12.71 1.83
CA ALA A 34 1.92 -12.80 1.44
C ALA A 34 2.66 -13.83 2.30
N LYS A 35 2.49 -13.77 3.62
CA LYS A 35 3.09 -14.73 4.56
C LYS A 35 2.72 -16.18 4.22
N ALA A 36 1.47 -16.43 3.85
CA ALA A 36 1.00 -17.78 3.50
C ALA A 36 1.57 -18.32 2.18
N ARG A 37 2.12 -17.46 1.30
CA ARG A 37 2.52 -17.83 -0.07
C ARG A 37 3.99 -17.60 -0.37
N VAL A 38 4.70 -16.86 0.48
CA VAL A 38 6.09 -16.47 0.22
C VAL A 38 7.02 -17.67 0.09
N GLU A 39 6.84 -18.71 0.90
CA GLU A 39 7.66 -19.92 0.85
C GLU A 39 7.52 -20.65 -0.49
N SER A 40 6.30 -20.98 -0.89
CA SER A 40 6.04 -21.68 -2.16
C SER A 40 6.47 -20.85 -3.36
N PHE A 41 6.27 -19.53 -3.31
CA PHE A 41 6.75 -18.61 -4.32
C PHE A 41 8.28 -18.66 -4.47
N LEU A 42 9.02 -18.58 -3.36
CA LEU A 42 10.49 -18.61 -3.40
C LEU A 42 11.02 -19.95 -3.91
N LEU A 43 10.44 -21.07 -3.47
CA LEU A 43 10.82 -22.40 -3.96
C LEU A 43 10.63 -22.51 -5.48
N ALA A 44 9.50 -22.02 -6.00
CA ALA A 44 9.16 -22.08 -7.41
C ALA A 44 10.08 -21.22 -8.31
N HIS A 45 10.70 -20.17 -7.76
CA HIS A 45 11.50 -19.19 -8.52
C HIS A 45 12.97 -19.12 -8.05
N SER A 46 13.47 -20.15 -7.38
CA SER A 46 14.82 -20.21 -6.81
C SER A 46 15.94 -20.52 -7.84
N ARG A 47 15.70 -20.28 -9.13
CA ARG A 47 16.65 -20.52 -10.23
C ARG A 47 17.05 -19.23 -10.92
#